data_AF-A0A0Q4XQW8-F1
#
_entry.id   AF-A0A0Q4XQW8-F1
#
_cell.length_a   1.000
_cell.length_b   1.000
_cell.length_c   1.000
_cell.angle_alpha   90.00
_cell.angle_beta   90.00
_cell.angle_gamma   90.00
#
_symmetry.space_group_name_H-M   'P 1'
#
loop_
_entity.id
_entity.type
_entity.pdbx_description
1 polymer ?
#
loop_
_entity_poly.entity_id
_entity_poly.type
_entity_poly.pdbx_seq_one_letter_code
_entity_poly.pdbx_strand_id
1 'polypeptide(L)' 'MAVRKTVTVSITPEQHAFLGERVNSGRYGSVSEAVRAALRMLEQSEPDFLLKEQARLLDADRKAR' A
#
# COMPACT_ATOMS: atom_id res chain seq x y z
N MET A 1 -17.14 -16.36 10.39
CA MET A 1 -16.74 -15.05 10.95
C MET A 1 -15.36 -14.72 10.41
N ALA A 2 -15.15 -13.56 9.77
CA ALA A 2 -13.81 -13.19 9.29
C ALA A 2 -12.90 -12.90 10.49
N VAL A 3 -11.84 -13.68 10.66
CA VAL A 3 -10.83 -13.46 11.71
C VAL A 3 -10.14 -12.13 11.43
N ARG A 4 -10.26 -11.17 12.35
CA ARG A 4 -9.57 -9.87 12.27
C ARG A 4 -8.42 -9.89 13.27
N LYS A 5 -7.20 -9.61 12.79
CA LYS A 5 -6.02 -9.42 13.63
C LYS A 5 -5.73 -7.93 13.76
N THR A 6 -5.62 -7.44 14.98
CA THR A 6 -5.17 -6.06 15.24
C THR A 6 -3.66 -6.02 15.16
N VAL A 7 -3.13 -5.02 14.45
CA VAL A 7 -1.69 -4.80 14.30
C VAL A 7 -1.42 -3.35 14.68
N THR A 8 -0.45 -3.14 15.57
CA THR A 8 0.05 -1.82 15.94
C THR A 8 1.29 -1.53 15.12
N VAL A 9 1.29 -0.42 14.39
CA VAL A 9 2.41 0.02 13.56
C VAL A 9 2.69 1.49 13.83
N SER A 10 3.96 1.86 13.84
CA SER A 10 4.37 3.26 13.87
C SER A 10 4.26 3.83 12.46
N ILE A 11 3.63 5.00 12.33
CA ILE A 11 3.47 5.72 11.08
C ILE A 11 4.00 7.15 11.25
N THR A 12 4.38 7.79 10.14
CA THR A 12 4.85 9.17 10.20
C THR A 12 3.69 10.13 10.46
N PRO A 13 3.95 11.35 11.00
CA PRO A 13 2.91 12.35 11.21
C PRO A 13 2.15 12.71 9.91
N GLU A 14 2.85 12.74 8.78
CA GLU A 14 2.27 13.05 7.47
C GLU A 14 1.31 11.94 7.02
N GLN A 15 1.66 10.67 7.26
CA GLN A 15 0.78 9.54 6.98
C GLN A 15 -0.47 9.57 7.87
N HIS A 16 -0.33 9.96 9.14
CA HIS A 16 -1.45 10.13 10.04
C HIS A 16 -2.40 11.24 9.58
N ALA A 17 -1.86 12.40 9.20
CA ALA A 17 -2.64 13.52 8.67
C ALA A 17 -3.40 13.13 7.40
N PHE A 18 -2.72 12.48 6.46
CA PHE A 18 -3.34 11.98 5.23
C PHE A 18 -4.49 11.00 5.52
N LEU A 19 -4.30 10.04 6.44
CA LEU A 19 -5.37 9.12 6.82
C LEU A 19 -6.55 9.86 7.47
N GLY A 20 -6.29 10.88 8.28
CA GLY A 20 -7.30 11.75 8.86
C GLY A 20 -8.13 12.48 7.82
N GLU A 21 -7.49 13.10 6.81
CA GLU A 21 -8.19 13.75 5.69
C GLU A 21 -9.08 12.77 4.92
N ARG A 22 -8.62 11.54 4.69
CA ARG A 22 -9.36 10.52 3.96
C ARG A 22 -10.58 10.02 4.74
N VAL A 23 -10.49 9.94 6.07
CA VAL A 23 -11.65 9.63 6.92
C VAL A 23 -12.61 10.82 6.98
N ASN A 24 -12.09 12.05 7.16
CA ASN A 24 -12.91 13.27 7.22
C ASN A 24 -13.65 13.56 5.91
N SER A 25 -13.10 13.13 4.76
CA SER A 25 -13.78 13.21 3.47
C SER A 25 -15.04 12.34 3.36
N GLY A 26 -15.32 11.50 4.36
CA GLY A 26 -16.46 10.57 4.38
C GLY A 26 -16.25 9.32 3.51
N ARG A 27 -15.11 9.21 2.81
CA ARG A 27 -14.79 8.06 1.95
C ARG A 27 -14.51 6.77 2.72
N TYR A 28 -14.07 6.88 3.98
CA TYR A 28 -13.83 5.75 4.88
C TYR A 28 -14.37 6.07 6.27
N GLY A 29 -15.03 5.12 6.93
CA GLY A 29 -15.57 5.28 8.27
C GLY A 29 -14.53 5.14 9.38
N SER A 30 -13.32 4.69 9.06
CA SER A 30 -12.20 4.62 10.02
C SER A 30 -10.84 4.58 9.34
N VAL A 31 -9.80 4.91 10.11
CA VAL A 31 -8.40 4.75 9.68
C VAL A 31 -8.11 3.29 9.30
N SER A 32 -8.62 2.32 10.07
CA SER A 32 -8.46 0.89 9.78
C SER A 32 -9.13 0.48 8.46
N GLU A 33 -10.21 1.14 8.07
CA GLU A 33 -10.84 0.93 6.76
C GLU A 33 -10.01 1.55 5.63
N ALA A 34 -9.53 2.79 5.82
CA ALA A 34 -8.65 3.45 4.85
C ALA A 34 -7.37 2.65 4.60
N VAL A 35 -6.73 2.14 5.66
CA VAL A 35 -5.53 1.30 5.56
C VAL A 35 -5.82 -0.02 4.84
N ARG A 36 -6.95 -0.68 5.13
CA ARG A 36 -7.33 -1.91 4.40
C ARG A 36 -7.60 -1.64 2.93
N ALA A 37 -8.22 -0.50 2.59
CA ALA A 37 -8.42 -0.10 1.20
C ALA A 37 -7.07 0.16 0.51
N ALA A 38 -6.14 0.86 1.17
CA ALA A 38 -4.80 1.10 0.65
C ALA A 38 -4.03 -0.21 0.41
N LEU A 39 -4.10 -1.17 1.34
CA LEU A 39 -3.46 -2.48 1.18
C LEU A 39 -4.06 -3.29 0.02
N ARG A 40 -5.37 -3.24 -0.20
CA ARG A 40 -5.99 -3.88 -1.38
C ARG A 40 -5.53 -3.24 -2.69
N MET A 41 -5.43 -1.91 -2.72
CA MET A 41 -4.89 -1.20 -3.88
C MET A 41 -3.43 -1.57 -4.11
N LEU A 42 -2.64 -1.70 -3.03
CA LEU A 42 -1.26 -2.16 -3.10
C LEU A 42 -1.17 -3.56 -3.69
N GLU A 43 -1.91 -4.53 -3.14
CA GLU A 43 -1.95 -5.92 -3.61
C GLU A 43 -2.35 -6.04 -5.09
N GLN A 44 -3.28 -5.20 -5.56
CA GLN A 44 -3.66 -5.13 -6.97
C GLN A 44 -2.56 -4.54 -7.86
N SER A 45 -1.76 -3.62 -7.34
CA SER A 45 -0.67 -2.95 -8.07
C SER A 45 0.70 -3.63 -7.95
N GLU A 46 0.89 -4.44 -6.92
CA GLU A 46 2.11 -5.18 -6.62
C GLU A 46 2.57 -6.13 -7.73
N PRO A 47 1.69 -6.88 -8.43
CA PRO A 47 2.13 -7.69 -9.55
C PRO A 47 2.78 -6.83 -10.65
N ASP A 48 2.22 -5.65 -10.94
CA ASP A 48 2.79 -4.73 -11.93
C ASP A 48 4.11 -4.10 -11.46
N PHE A 49 4.23 -3.80 -10.16
CA PHE A 49 5.46 -3.25 -9.58
C PHE A 49 6.59 -4.28 -9.58
N LEU A 50 6.32 -5.51 -9.15
CA LEU A 50 7.30 -6.60 -9.12
C LEU A 50 7.68 -7.06 -10.54
N LEU A 51 6.76 -7.05 -11.50
CA LEU A 51 7.07 -7.30 -12.91
C LEU A 51 7.95 -6.21 -13.50
N LYS A 52 7.65 -4.93 -13.23
CA LYS A 52 8.47 -3.80 -13.69
C LYS A 52 9.86 -3.79 -13.06
N GLU A 53 9.95 -4.16 -11.79
CA GLU A 53 11.23 -4.23 -11.10
C GLU A 53 12.08 -5.41 -11.61
N GLN A 54 11.48 -6.59 -11.81
CA GLN A 54 12.15 -7.72 -12.43
C GLN A 54 12.58 -7.43 -13.88
N ALA A 55 11.74 -6.75 -14.67
CA ALA A 55 12.11 -6.31 -16.01
C ALA A 55 13.30 -5.33 -15.99
N ARG A 56 13.32 -4.37 -15.05
CA ARG A 56 14.46 -3.46 -14.88
C ARG A 56 15.75 -4.19 -14.55
N LEU A 57 15.69 -5.20 -13.67
CA LEU A 57 16.85 -6.01 -13.31
C LEU A 57 17.35 -6.84 -14.51
N LEU A 58 16.44 -7.47 -15.26
CA LEU A 58 16.78 -8.23 -16.47
C LEU A 58 17.37 -7.37 -17.58
N ASP A 59 16.84 -6.15 -17.77
CA ASP A 59 17.39 -5.20 -18.74
C ASP A 59 18.76 -4.67 -18.32
N ALA A 60 18.99 -4.48 -17.00
CA ALA A 60 20.29 -4.09 -16.46
C ALA A 60 21.35 -5.20 -16.69
N ASP A 61 21.00 -6.46 -16.45
CA ASP A 61 21.87 -7.61 -16.70
C ASP A 61 22.15 -7.83 -18.18
N ARG A 62 21.17 -7.58 -19.06
CA ARG A 62 21.33 -7.69 -20.52
C ARG A 62 22.23 -6.58 -21.09
N LYS A 63 22.23 -5.39 -20.49
CA LYS A 63 23.11 -4.28 -20.88
C LYS A 63 24.55 -4.45 -20.39
N ALA A 64 24.78 -5.29 -19.39
CA ALA A 64 26.10 -5.56 -18.82
C ALA A 64 26.87 -6.65 -19.58
N ARG A 65 26.29 -7.24 -20.63
CA ARG A 65 26.85 -8.36 -21.41
C ARG A 65 27.03 -7.98 -22.87
#